data_AF-A0A699ZDT5-F1
#
_entry.id   AF-A0A699ZDT5-F1
#
_cell.length_a   1.000
_cell.length_b   1.000
_cell.length_c   1.000
_cell.angle_alpha   90.00
_cell.angle_beta   90.00
_cell.angle_gamma   90.00
#
_symmetry.space_group_name_H-M   'P 1'
#
loop_
_entity.id
_entity.type
_entity.pdbx_description
1 polymer ?
#
loop_
_entity_poly.entity_id
_entity_poly.type
_entity_poly.pdbx_seq_one_letter_code
_entity_poly.pdbx_strand_id
1 'polypeptide(L)' 'MEHAGRQFEVEVWSLPLHNVGRFLRDGVKPPLCIGDVLLEDGSQVKGFLGEGYVVANNSVEDISQWGGWRAYLASKAA' A
#
# COMPACT_ATOMS: atom_id res chain seq x y z
N MET A 1 3.34 0.39 -21.91
CA MET A 1 2.83 -0.93 -21.53
C MET A 1 1.76 -0.69 -20.50
N GLU A 2 0.56 -1.17 -20.73
CA GLU A 2 -0.58 -1.00 -19.84
C GLU A 2 -0.39 -1.97 -18.66
N HIS A 3 0.07 -1.46 -17.52
CA HIS A 3 0.06 -2.27 -16.30
C HIS A 3 -1.39 -2.41 -15.88
N ALA A 4 -1.99 -3.58 -16.14
CA ALA A 4 -3.33 -3.88 -15.68
C ALA A 4 -3.33 -3.79 -14.14
N GLY A 5 -4.14 -2.89 -13.59
CA GLY A 5 -4.32 -2.79 -12.15
C GLY A 5 -4.87 -4.10 -11.58
N ARG A 6 -4.45 -4.44 -10.35
CA ARG A 6 -5.02 -5.53 -9.56
C ARG A 6 -5.67 -4.98 -8.30
N GLN A 7 -6.62 -5.74 -7.77
CA GLN A 7 -7.15 -5.52 -6.43
C GLN A 7 -6.22 -6.14 -5.40
N PHE A 8 -6.15 -5.53 -4.22
CA PHE A 8 -5.30 -5.97 -3.12
C PHE A 8 -6.12 -6.05 -1.83
N GLU A 9 -5.90 -7.09 -1.02
CA GLU A 9 -6.45 -7.13 0.33
C GLU A 9 -5.87 -6.00 1.19
N VAL A 10 -6.74 -5.32 1.92
CA VAL A 10 -6.40 -4.21 2.81
C VAL A 10 -7.12 -4.34 4.15
N GLU A 11 -6.56 -3.72 5.18
CA GLU A 11 -7.22 -3.55 6.47
C GLU A 11 -7.56 -2.06 6.65
N VAL A 12 -8.82 -1.75 6.94
CA VAL A 12 -9.27 -0.37 7.18
C VAL A 12 -9.34 -0.09 8.67
N TRP A 13 -8.63 0.94 9.11
CA TRP A 13 -8.52 1.33 10.52
C TRP A 13 -9.02 2.75 10.73
N SER A 14 -9.66 2.99 11.88
CA SER A 14 -9.99 4.35 12.33
C SER A 14 -8.87 4.90 13.22
N LEU A 15 -8.35 6.06 12.86
CA LEU A 15 -7.33 6.77 13.64
C LEU A 15 -7.93 8.09 14.16
N PRO A 16 -7.87 8.36 15.47
CA PRO A 16 -8.28 9.66 15.99
C PRO A 16 -7.47 10.79 15.33
N LEU A 17 -8.14 11.84 14.87
CA LEU A 17 -7.53 12.92 14.10
C LEU A 17 -6.32 13.56 14.82
N HIS A 18 -6.38 13.69 16.14
CA HIS A 18 -5.30 14.25 16.96
C HIS A 18 -4.02 13.39 16.98
N ASN A 19 -4.10 12.12 16.58
CA ASN A 19 -2.95 11.22 16.48
C ASN A 19 -2.32 11.18 15.08
N VAL A 20 -2.97 11.77 14.07
CA VAL A 20 -2.51 11.71 12.67
C VAL A 20 -1.10 12.26 12.51
N GLY A 21 -0.80 13.42 13.10
CA GLY A 21 0.54 14.02 13.00
C GLY A 21 1.64 13.11 13.57
N ARG A 22 1.38 12.47 14.71
CA ARG A 22 2.32 11.51 15.32
C ARG A 22 2.47 10.26 14.47
N PHE A 23 1.36 9.72 13.97
CA PHE A 23 1.35 8.55 13.10
C PHE A 23 2.18 8.79 11.83
N LEU A 24 1.97 9.93 11.16
CA LEU A 24 2.73 10.31 9.97
C LEU A 24 4.22 10.47 10.28
N ARG A 25 4.56 11.19 11.36
CA ARG A 25 5.95 11.44 11.75
C ARG A 25 6.72 10.15 12.10
N ASP A 26 6.10 9.27 12.88
CA ASP A 26 6.78 8.11 13.47
C ASP A 26 6.64 6.86 12.60
N GLY A 27 5.48 6.65 11.98
CA GLY A 27 5.13 5.40 11.28
C GLY A 27 5.25 5.42 9.76
N VAL A 28 5.27 6.60 9.12
CA VAL A 28 5.39 6.71 7.66
C VAL A 28 6.80 7.16 7.31
N LYS A 29 7.55 6.29 6.63
CA LYS A 29 8.96 6.53 6.26
C LYS A 29 9.15 6.32 4.76
N PRO A 30 10.06 7.07 4.12
CA PRO A 30 10.41 6.83 2.73
C PRO A 30 10.74 5.35 2.49
N PRO A 31 10.22 4.76 1.40
CA PRO A 31 9.52 5.42 0.29
C PRO A 31 7.98 5.45 0.40
N LEU A 32 7.43 5.26 1.61
CA LEU A 32 5.99 5.24 1.82
C LEU A 32 5.42 6.64 2.00
N CYS A 33 4.22 6.85 1.47
CA CYS A 33 3.40 8.04 1.70
C CYS A 33 1.94 7.67 2.00
N ILE A 34 1.15 8.65 2.47
CA ILE A 34 -0.29 8.50 2.69
C ILE A 34 -1.03 9.30 1.62
N GLY A 35 -1.88 8.62 0.85
CA GLY A 35 -2.72 9.22 -0.17
C GLY A 35 -4.13 8.63 -0.14
N ASP A 36 -4.92 8.95 -1.16
CA ASP A 36 -6.25 8.38 -1.33
C ASP A 36 -6.17 7.03 -2.06
N VAL A 37 -6.91 6.05 -1.54
CA VAL A 37 -7.10 4.72 -2.15
C VAL A 37 -8.57 4.48 -2.39
N LEU A 38 -8.89 3.84 -3.53
CA LEU A 38 -10.24 3.42 -3.90
C LEU A 38 -10.46 1.98 -3.42
N LEU A 39 -11.49 1.76 -2.61
CA LEU A 39 -11.92 0.43 -2.19
C LEU A 39 -12.90 -0.18 -3.20
N GLU A 40 -13.09 -1.50 -3.12
CA GLU A 40 -14.01 -2.23 -4.01
C GLU A 40 -15.46 -1.75 -3.91
N ASP A 41 -15.88 -1.29 -2.73
CA ASP A 41 -17.22 -0.71 -2.51
C ASP A 41 -17.38 0.70 -3.10
N GLY A 42 -16.34 1.24 -3.74
CA GLY A 42 -16.32 2.57 -4.35
C GLY A 42 -15.97 3.70 -3.38
N SER A 43 -15.77 3.42 -2.09
CA SER A 43 -15.33 4.43 -1.12
C SER A 43 -13.87 4.82 -1.33
N GLN A 44 -13.55 6.08 -0.99
CA GLN A 44 -12.19 6.60 -0.98
C GLN A 44 -11.74 6.84 0.46
N VAL A 45 -10.63 6.25 0.85
CA VAL A 45 -10.05 6.37 2.20
C VAL A 45 -8.57 6.71 2.13
N LYS A 46 -7.97 7.12 3.26
CA LYS A 46 -6.52 7.28 3.34
C LYS A 46 -5.83 5.91 3.45
N GLY A 47 -4.81 5.68 2.62
CA GLY A 47 -4.04 4.45 2.58
C GLY A 47 -2.56 4.68 2.32
N PHE A 48 -1.75 3.65 2.55
CA PHE A 48 -0.33 3.65 2.21
C PHE A 48 -0.12 3.51 0.71
N LEU A 49 0.78 4.32 0.16
CA LEU A 49 1.26 4.26 -1.21
C LEU A 49 2.78 4.22 -1.22
N GLY A 50 3.37 3.78 -2.34
CA GLY A 50 4.80 3.88 -2.61
C GLY A 50 5.12 5.00 -3.58
N GLU A 51 6.15 5.80 -3.30
CA GLU A 51 6.60 6.84 -4.21
C GLU A 51 7.13 6.25 -5.53
N GLY A 52 6.79 6.88 -6.66
CA GLY A 52 7.06 6.34 -7.99
C GLY A 52 8.54 6.11 -8.33
N TYR A 53 9.47 6.77 -7.63
CA TYR A 53 10.90 6.54 -7.84
C TYR A 53 11.33 5.11 -7.47
N VAL A 54 10.58 4.41 -6.61
CA VAL A 54 10.91 3.05 -6.16
C VAL A 54 10.86 2.04 -7.29
N VAL A 55 9.93 2.23 -8.24
CA VAL A 55 9.76 1.33 -9.39
C VAL A 55 10.60 1.77 -10.60
N ALA A 56 11.14 2.99 -10.59
CA ALA A 56 11.78 3.60 -11.76
C ALA A 56 13.05 2.87 -12.24
N ASN A 57 13.72 2.12 -11.38
CA ASN A 57 14.96 1.39 -11.68
C ASN A 57 14.75 -0.13 -11.79
N ASN A 58 13.51 -0.63 -11.79
CA ASN A 58 13.17 -2.06 -11.78
C ASN A 58 13.83 -2.87 -10.65
N SER A 59 14.22 -2.24 -9.54
CA SER A 59 14.85 -2.95 -8.41
C SER A 59 13.84 -3.55 -7.41
N VAL A 60 12.55 -3.54 -7.74
CA VAL A 60 11.48 -4.06 -6.89
C VAL A 60 10.75 -5.22 -7.54
N GLU A 61 10.45 -6.23 -6.73
CA GLU A 61 9.71 -7.41 -7.16
C GLU A 61 8.24 -7.06 -7.36
N ASP A 62 7.67 -7.36 -8.53
CA ASP A 62 6.23 -7.29 -8.73
C ASP A 62 5.54 -8.47 -8.05
N ILE A 63 4.87 -8.17 -6.94
CA ILE A 63 4.13 -9.13 -6.14
C ILE A 63 2.62 -9.10 -6.41
N SER A 64 2.17 -8.37 -7.43
CA SER A 64 0.75 -8.10 -7.66
C SER A 64 -0.07 -9.38 -7.88
N GLN A 65 0.54 -10.44 -8.40
CA GLN A 65 -0.11 -11.75 -8.60
C GLN A 65 -0.63 -12.40 -7.31
N TRP A 66 -0.12 -12.00 -6.14
CA TRP A 66 -0.52 -12.55 -4.85
C TRP A 66 -1.76 -11.89 -4.27
N GLY A 67 -2.21 -10.74 -4.83
CA GLY A 67 -3.43 -10.05 -4.38
C GLY A 67 -3.37 -9.52 -2.95
N GLY A 68 -2.23 -9.59 -2.25
CA GLY A 68 -2.11 -9.13 -0.88
C GLY A 68 -0.78 -9.53 -0.24
N TRP A 69 -0.38 -8.76 0.78
CA TRP A 69 0.91 -8.94 1.47
C TRP A 69 1.00 -10.28 2.21
N ARG A 70 -0.08 -10.69 2.89
CA ARG A 70 -0.13 -11.96 3.63
C ARG A 70 0.05 -13.17 2.71
N ALA A 71 -0.57 -13.16 1.54
CA ALA A 71 -0.44 -14.22 0.54
C ALA A 71 0.99 -14.31 -0.04
N TYR A 72 1.62 -13.16 -0.34
CA TYR A 72 3.02 -13.12 -0.76
C TYR A 72 3.97 -13.66 0.31
N LEU A 73 3.78 -13.29 1.58
CA LEU A 73 4.62 -13.83 2.66
C LEU A 73 4.45 -15.35 2.82
N ALA A 74 3.23 -15.85 2.68
CA ALA A 74 2.97 -17.29 2.71
C ALA A 74 3.67 -18.04 1.56
N SER A 75 3.76 -17.43 0.37
CA SER A 75 4.44 -18.04 -0.78
C SER A 75 5.97 -18.09 -0.64
N LYS A 76 6.56 -17.25 0.22
CA LYS A 76 8.01 -17.25 0.51
C LYS A 76 8.40 -18.21 1.64
N ALA A 77 7.43 -18.69 2.42
CA ALA A 77 7.65 -19.60 3.54
C ALA A 77 7.65 -21.09 3.15
N ALA A 78 7.41 -21.39 1.87
CA ALA A 78 7.37 -22.74 1.29
C ALA A 78 8.71 -23.16 0.69
#